data_AF-A0A0U2WA99-F1
#
_entry.id   AF-A0A0U2WA99-F1
#
_cell.length_a   1.000
_cell.length_b   1.000
_cell.length_c   1.000
_cell.angle_alpha   90.00
_cell.angle_beta   90.00
_cell.angle_gamma   90.00
#
_symmetry.space_group_name_H-M   'P 1'
#
loop_
_entity.id
_entity.type
_entity.pdbx_description
1 polymer ?
#
loop_
_entity_poly.entity_id
_entity_poly.type
_entity_poly.pdbx_seq_one_letter_code
_entity_poly.pdbx_strand_id
1 'polypeptide(L)'
;MKTLTQYIIDFATDYENVFNNRVMSINTHNNTIYFRFRINANKAHYSLDMINVFANVTYNVVTNSIKVVTENSKGSRKYNSYVKYECEQLVKMFVSESQKALDVEIREAKSQCYDRCHVELLSMIDQTNTTHKNLCYGYINQILDLYQAGASVEEMELKLIEVKKEMLSDVRLFPKVENMQETSNTQDETTNNNTYTAYNRSFSSYDEAYNYCIQSDFDPEYIEAVSAPASQNALRLDLQLFASPIDNNVSITNGIWIKGNYTVKYIVEHTKHDKDININYDNIIKFECKNLQQAHELANLYKSHDYNNISIYYTVYNANNEPIIEDYITDMSFIMSESEKRRISQIKQDNEQLIKELELHKSFVAHYKSEKVFDQFKENINNKE
;
A
#
# COMPACT_ATOMS: atom_id res chain seq x y z
N MET A 1 15.46 0.73 3.03
CA MET A 1 15.15 -0.63 3.47
C MET A 1 15.97 -0.92 4.71
N LYS A 2 15.35 -1.45 5.76
CA LYS A 2 16.09 -1.82 6.97
C LYS A 2 16.94 -3.07 6.70
N THR A 3 18.02 -3.24 7.46
CA THR A 3 18.79 -4.50 7.42
C THR A 3 18.12 -5.54 8.32
N LEU A 4 18.40 -6.83 8.10
CA LEU A 4 17.95 -7.89 9.01
C LEU A 4 18.38 -7.63 10.47
N THR A 5 19.59 -7.09 10.66
CA THR A 5 20.08 -6.68 11.99
C THR A 5 19.18 -5.65 12.64
N GLN A 6 18.71 -4.64 11.90
CA GLN A 6 17.82 -3.63 12.43
C GLN A 6 16.45 -4.22 12.80
N TYR A 7 15.88 -5.09 11.97
CA TYR A 7 14.62 -5.78 12.30
C TYR A 7 14.73 -6.62 13.57
N ILE A 8 15.84 -7.35 13.74
CA ILE A 8 16.08 -8.15 14.95
C ILE A 8 16.16 -7.27 16.20
N ILE A 9 16.80 -6.09 16.11
CA ILE A 9 16.87 -5.14 17.22
C ILE A 9 15.48 -4.60 17.55
N ASP A 10 14.78 -4.08 16.54
CA ASP A 10 13.44 -3.49 16.72
C ASP A 10 12.48 -4.50 17.35
N PHE A 11 12.43 -5.73 16.83
CA PHE A 11 11.58 -6.79 17.37
C PHE A 11 11.96 -7.18 18.79
N ALA A 12 13.25 -7.27 19.11
CA ALA A 12 13.70 -7.60 20.46
C ALA A 12 13.41 -6.48 21.47
N THR A 13 13.50 -5.21 21.06
CA THR A 13 13.10 -4.05 21.87
C THR A 13 11.60 -4.02 22.11
N ASP A 14 10.79 -4.28 21.09
CA ASP A 14 9.34 -4.37 21.25
C ASP A 14 8.95 -5.53 22.16
N TYR A 15 9.61 -6.68 22.02
CA TYR A 15 9.41 -7.83 22.89
C TYR A 15 9.78 -7.53 24.35
N GLU A 16 10.84 -6.74 24.61
CA GLU A 16 11.22 -6.29 25.95
C GLU A 16 10.10 -5.48 26.63
N ASN A 17 9.49 -4.57 25.88
CA ASN A 17 8.40 -3.72 26.35
C ASN A 17 7.14 -4.53 26.70
N VAL A 18 6.90 -5.64 25.99
CA VAL A 18 5.70 -6.49 26.18
C VAL A 18 5.90 -7.56 27.26
N PHE A 19 7.09 -8.16 27.38
CA PHE A 19 7.31 -9.39 28.18
C PHE A 19 8.15 -9.20 29.45
N ASN A 20 7.97 -8.08 30.16
CA ASN A 20 8.50 -7.85 31.51
C ASN A 20 10.05 -7.89 31.63
N ASN A 21 10.77 -7.09 30.84
CA ASN A 21 12.21 -6.81 31.04
C ASN A 21 13.12 -8.06 30.99
N ARG A 22 12.78 -9.04 30.14
CA ARG A 22 13.62 -10.24 29.94
C ARG A 22 14.87 -9.96 29.13
N VAL A 23 14.83 -8.99 28.22
CA VAL A 23 16.02 -8.43 27.56
C VAL A 23 16.47 -7.26 28.42
N MET A 24 17.76 -7.14 28.72
CA MET A 24 18.31 -6.03 29.51
C MET A 24 19.12 -5.05 28.67
N SER A 25 19.74 -5.56 27.60
CA SER A 25 20.52 -4.73 26.69
C SER A 25 20.73 -5.46 25.37
N ILE A 26 20.69 -4.71 24.29
CA ILE A 26 21.03 -5.17 22.94
C ILE A 26 22.18 -4.29 22.45
N ASN A 27 23.28 -4.90 22.01
CA ASN A 27 24.41 -4.21 21.41
C ASN A 27 24.78 -4.86 20.08
N THR A 28 25.41 -4.11 19.19
CA THR A 28 25.87 -4.62 17.89
C THR A 28 27.34 -4.31 17.65
N HIS A 29 28.09 -5.30 17.15
CA HIS A 29 29.46 -5.11 16.68
C HIS A 29 29.78 -6.10 15.55
N ASN A 30 30.29 -5.61 14.41
CA ASN A 30 30.77 -6.43 13.28
C ASN A 30 29.86 -7.62 12.94
N ASN A 31 28.62 -7.35 12.53
CA ASN A 31 27.58 -8.34 12.17
C ASN A 31 27.18 -9.30 13.31
N THR A 32 27.57 -9.02 14.54
CA THR A 32 27.20 -9.78 15.72
C THR A 32 26.27 -8.95 16.59
N ILE A 33 25.14 -9.54 16.97
CA ILE A 33 24.17 -8.98 17.90
C ILE A 33 24.40 -9.62 19.26
N TYR A 34 24.54 -8.81 20.29
CA TYR A 34 24.77 -9.20 21.66
C TYR A 34 23.50 -8.92 22.45
N PHE A 35 22.83 -9.96 22.89
CA PHE A 35 21.69 -9.87 23.79
C PHE A 35 22.14 -10.20 25.20
N ARG A 36 21.69 -9.41 26.17
CA ARG A 36 21.78 -9.76 27.57
C ARG A 36 20.38 -10.07 28.09
N PHE A 37 20.14 -11.30 28.50
CA PHE A 37 18.85 -11.73 29.05
C PHE A 37 18.90 -11.82 30.56
N ARG A 38 17.77 -11.51 31.20
CA ARG A 38 17.43 -11.84 32.58
C ARG A 38 16.32 -12.87 32.57
N ILE A 39 16.64 -14.10 32.95
CA ILE A 39 15.67 -15.20 33.03
C ILE A 39 15.37 -15.49 34.49
N ASN A 40 14.09 -15.39 34.85
CA ASN A 40 13.58 -15.83 36.15
C ASN A 40 13.37 -17.34 36.09
N ALA A 41 14.35 -18.11 36.55
CA ALA A 41 14.20 -19.55 36.63
C ALA A 41 13.44 -19.88 37.92
N ASN A 42 12.16 -20.25 37.77
CA ASN A 42 11.39 -20.75 38.90
C ASN A 42 11.79 -22.20 39.17
N LYS A 43 12.07 -22.53 40.43
CA LYS A 43 12.46 -23.87 40.85
C LYS A 43 11.23 -24.79 40.81
N ALA A 44 10.86 -25.29 39.64
CA ALA A 44 9.98 -26.46 39.55
C ALA A 44 10.72 -27.59 40.31
N HIS A 45 10.40 -27.98 41.55
CA HIS A 45 9.09 -28.15 42.17
C HIS A 45 9.02 -27.81 43.68
N TYR A 46 10.03 -27.18 44.32
CA TYR A 46 10.10 -27.15 45.80
C TYR A 46 10.75 -25.94 46.50
N SER A 47 10.98 -24.78 45.86
CA SER A 47 11.32 -23.58 46.66
C SER A 47 10.80 -22.27 46.06
N LEU A 48 10.35 -21.39 46.95
CA LEU A 48 9.79 -20.04 46.71
C LEU A 48 10.80 -19.00 46.20
N ASP A 49 12.07 -19.39 46.03
CA ASP A 49 13.14 -18.45 45.66
C ASP A 49 13.26 -18.36 44.13
N MET A 50 12.81 -17.24 43.56
CA MET A 50 13.14 -16.88 42.18
C MET A 50 14.64 -16.62 42.07
N ILE A 51 15.34 -17.41 41.25
CA ILE A 51 16.74 -17.15 40.93
C ILE A 51 16.79 -16.39 39.61
N ASN A 52 17.31 -15.17 39.65
CA ASN A 52 17.67 -14.42 38.45
C ASN A 52 18.92 -15.07 37.85
N VAL A 53 18.82 -15.55 36.61
CA VAL A 53 19.96 -16.01 35.83
C VAL A 53 20.19 -15.03 34.68
N PHE A 54 21.43 -14.57 34.54
CA PHE A 54 21.83 -13.72 33.43
C PHE A 54 22.50 -14.56 32.34
N ALA A 55 22.21 -14.24 31.09
CA ALA A 55 22.82 -14.90 29.95
C ALA A 55 23.21 -13.87 28.89
N ASN A 56 24.46 -13.96 28.42
CA ASN A 56 24.92 -13.24 27.25
C ASN A 56 24.77 -14.15 26.05
N VAL A 57 24.02 -13.71 25.06
CA VAL A 57 23.82 -14.43 23.81
C VAL A 57 24.42 -13.61 22.68
N THR A 58 25.27 -14.24 21.88
CA THR A 58 25.79 -13.65 20.66
C THR A 58 25.16 -14.34 19.46
N TYR A 59 24.57 -13.56 18.58
CA TYR A 59 24.06 -14.01 17.29
C TYR A 59 24.90 -13.41 16.17
N ASN A 60 25.57 -14.25 15.38
CA ASN A 60 26.31 -13.80 14.21
C ASN A 60 25.41 -13.94 12.98
N VAL A 61 25.07 -12.81 12.38
CA VAL A 61 24.09 -12.72 11.28
C VAL A 61 24.58 -13.42 10.01
N VAL A 62 25.89 -13.36 9.73
CA VAL A 62 26.48 -13.93 8.51
C VAL A 62 26.49 -15.46 8.57
N THR A 63 26.90 -16.01 9.71
CA THR A 63 27.03 -17.46 9.90
C THR A 63 25.74 -18.12 10.41
N ASN A 64 24.72 -17.32 10.73
CA ASN A 64 23.49 -17.76 11.41
C ASN A 64 23.78 -18.61 12.67
N SER A 65 24.81 -18.24 13.43
CA SER A 65 25.25 -18.99 14.60
C SER A 65 24.88 -18.27 15.89
N ILE A 66 24.39 -19.06 16.86
CA ILE A 66 24.01 -18.60 18.19
C ILE A 66 24.98 -19.20 19.20
N LYS A 67 25.56 -18.35 20.06
CA LYS A 67 26.37 -18.79 21.18
C LYS A 67 25.84 -18.15 22.46
N VAL A 68 25.54 -18.99 23.44
CA VAL A 68 25.03 -18.58 24.75
C VAL A 68 26.07 -18.83 25.82
N VAL A 69 26.37 -17.79 26.60
CA VAL A 69 27.24 -17.85 27.78
C VAL A 69 26.40 -17.41 28.99
N THR A 70 26.20 -18.33 29.94
CA THR A 70 25.45 -18.03 31.16
C THR A 70 26.38 -17.43 32.22
N GLU A 71 25.97 -16.29 32.79
CA GLU A 71 26.64 -15.63 33.90
C GLU A 71 26.02 -16.16 35.20
N ASN A 72 26.38 -17.37 35.64
CA ASN A 72 26.11 -17.76 37.02
C ASN A 72 27.07 -18.82 37.56
N SER A 73 27.67 -18.50 38.69
CA SER A 73 28.75 -19.23 39.38
C SER A 73 28.27 -20.21 40.45
N LYS A 74 26.94 -20.31 40.69
CA LYS A 74 26.36 -21.12 41.77
C LYS A 74 25.15 -22.00 41.37
N GLY A 75 24.74 -21.98 40.10
CA GLY A 75 23.64 -22.81 39.60
C GLY A 75 24.07 -24.25 39.35
N SER A 76 23.19 -25.23 39.61
CA SER A 76 23.45 -26.61 39.17
C SER A 76 23.55 -26.68 37.64
N ARG A 77 24.38 -27.58 37.09
CA ARG A 77 24.55 -27.77 35.63
C ARG A 77 23.21 -27.85 34.88
N LYS A 78 22.18 -28.43 35.50
CA LYS A 78 20.84 -28.57 34.91
C LYS A 78 20.16 -27.22 34.62
N TYR A 79 20.33 -26.22 35.50
CA TYR A 79 19.75 -24.89 35.28
C TYR A 79 20.43 -24.17 34.11
N ASN A 80 21.76 -24.28 34.00
CA ASN A 80 22.49 -23.66 32.90
C ASN A 80 22.08 -24.24 31.54
N SER A 81 21.78 -25.54 31.47
CA SER A 81 21.26 -26.17 30.25
C SER A 81 19.87 -25.66 29.86
N TYR A 82 18.97 -25.51 30.83
CA TYR A 82 17.62 -24.97 30.58
C TYR A 82 17.65 -23.50 30.13
N VAL A 83 18.37 -22.65 30.86
CA VAL A 83 18.53 -21.22 30.52
C VAL A 83 19.18 -21.05 29.15
N LYS A 84 20.19 -21.88 28.83
CA LYS A 84 20.80 -21.89 27.51
C LYS A 84 19.78 -22.23 26.42
N TYR A 85 18.99 -23.28 26.60
CA TYR A 85 17.96 -23.69 25.64
C TYR A 85 16.92 -22.57 25.42
N GLU A 86 16.37 -22.00 26.47
CA GLU A 86 15.39 -20.90 26.39
C GLU A 86 15.94 -19.68 25.64
N CYS A 87 17.16 -19.24 25.98
CA CYS A 87 17.84 -18.15 25.28
C CYS A 87 18.03 -18.45 23.78
N GLU A 88 18.42 -19.68 23.43
CA GLU A 88 18.57 -20.09 22.02
C GLU A 88 17.23 -20.07 21.28
N GLN A 89 16.14 -20.52 21.91
CA GLN A 89 14.81 -20.48 21.29
C GLN A 89 14.31 -19.05 21.10
N LEU A 90 14.51 -18.17 22.09
CA LEU A 90 14.13 -16.76 21.97
C LEU A 90 14.86 -16.06 20.82
N VAL A 91 16.18 -16.25 20.70
CA VAL A 91 16.94 -15.66 19.60
C VAL A 91 16.53 -16.25 18.25
N LYS A 92 16.27 -17.56 18.15
CA LYS A 92 15.74 -18.17 16.92
C LYS A 92 14.40 -17.58 16.51
N MET A 93 13.50 -17.38 17.48
CA MET A 93 12.21 -16.73 17.25
C MET A 93 12.40 -15.29 16.73
N PHE A 94 13.25 -14.49 17.38
CA PHE A 94 13.54 -13.11 16.93
C PHE A 94 14.05 -13.07 15.50
N VAL A 95 15.01 -13.94 15.15
CA VAL A 95 15.56 -14.05 13.80
C VAL A 95 14.48 -14.45 12.80
N SER A 96 13.67 -15.45 13.13
CA SER A 96 12.62 -15.95 12.25
C SER A 96 11.55 -14.90 11.95
N GLU A 97 11.03 -14.19 12.97
CA GLU A 97 10.00 -13.17 12.78
C GLU A 97 10.55 -11.94 12.06
N SER A 98 11.79 -11.54 12.38
CA SER A 98 12.49 -10.46 11.68
C SER A 98 12.72 -10.76 10.21
N GLN A 99 13.06 -12.00 9.85
CA GLN A 99 13.23 -12.41 8.47
C GLN A 99 11.91 -12.34 7.69
N LYS A 100 10.80 -12.81 8.29
CA LYS A 100 9.48 -12.68 7.65
C LYS A 100 9.10 -11.23 7.38
N ALA A 101 9.35 -10.32 8.34
CA ALA A 101 9.07 -8.90 8.17
C ALA A 101 9.92 -8.28 7.06
N LEU A 102 11.21 -8.62 7.00
CA LEU A 102 12.11 -8.18 5.94
C LEU A 102 11.67 -8.71 4.56
N ASP A 103 11.25 -9.97 4.47
CA ASP A 103 10.78 -10.57 3.22
C ASP A 103 9.51 -9.87 2.70
N VAL A 104 8.65 -9.39 3.59
CA VAL A 104 7.48 -8.57 3.24
C VAL A 104 7.92 -7.19 2.72
N GLU A 105 8.82 -6.49 3.42
CA GLU A 105 9.32 -5.17 2.97
C GLU A 105 10.02 -5.28 1.60
N ILE A 106 10.81 -6.33 1.38
CA ILE A 106 11.46 -6.60 0.09
C ILE A 106 10.41 -6.82 -1.01
N ARG A 107 9.36 -7.61 -0.73
CA ARG A 107 8.29 -7.87 -1.69
C ARG A 107 7.53 -6.60 -2.07
N GLU A 108 7.19 -5.78 -1.08
CA GLU A 108 6.53 -4.49 -1.30
C GLU A 108 7.41 -3.54 -2.10
N ALA A 109 8.70 -3.44 -1.78
CA ALA A 109 9.65 -2.62 -2.52
C ALA A 109 9.79 -3.08 -3.98
N LYS A 110 9.82 -4.41 -4.23
CA LYS A 110 9.83 -4.96 -5.59
C LYS A 110 8.56 -4.61 -6.35
N SER A 111 7.38 -4.72 -5.72
CA SER A 111 6.10 -4.34 -6.32
C SER A 111 6.07 -2.85 -6.69
N GLN A 112 6.46 -1.98 -5.76
CA GLN A 112 6.50 -0.53 -6.01
C GLN A 112 7.49 -0.16 -7.12
N CYS A 113 8.64 -0.84 -7.18
CA CYS A 113 9.60 -0.66 -8.26
C CYS A 113 8.98 -1.06 -9.61
N TYR A 114 8.31 -2.22 -9.67
CA TYR A 114 7.60 -2.66 -10.87
C TYR A 114 6.54 -1.64 -11.31
N ASP A 115 5.66 -1.20 -10.41
CA ASP A 115 4.60 -0.24 -10.70
C ASP A 115 5.16 1.08 -11.24
N ARG A 116 6.24 1.59 -10.63
CA ARG A 116 6.92 2.80 -11.10
C ARG A 116 7.53 2.60 -12.50
N CYS A 117 8.22 1.50 -12.73
CA CYS A 117 8.77 1.18 -14.05
C CYS A 117 7.66 1.08 -15.11
N HIS A 118 6.53 0.46 -14.74
CA HIS A 118 5.38 0.27 -15.61
C HIS A 118 4.75 1.61 -15.98
N VAL A 119 4.45 2.47 -15.00
CA VAL A 119 3.90 3.82 -15.23
C VAL A 119 4.82 4.67 -16.09
N GLU A 120 6.13 4.62 -15.84
CA GLU A 120 7.09 5.41 -16.62
C GLU A 120 7.16 4.93 -18.08
N LEU A 121 7.16 3.62 -18.32
CA LEU A 121 7.12 3.07 -19.68
C LEU A 121 5.80 3.36 -20.40
N LEU A 122 4.66 3.33 -19.70
CA LEU A 122 3.37 3.75 -20.27
C LEU A 122 3.39 5.23 -20.67
N SER A 123 3.95 6.11 -19.83
CA SER A 123 4.11 7.52 -20.19
C SER A 123 5.00 7.72 -21.43
N MET A 124 6.00 6.86 -21.64
CA MET A 124 6.82 6.90 -22.85
C MET A 124 6.06 6.38 -24.08
N ILE A 125 5.19 5.37 -23.91
CA ILE A 125 4.30 4.87 -24.97
C ILE A 125 3.40 5.98 -25.51
N ASP A 126 2.84 6.80 -24.62
CA ASP A 126 1.92 7.88 -25.03
C ASP A 126 2.61 8.97 -25.86
N GLN A 127 3.94 9.11 -25.73
CA GLN A 127 4.73 10.11 -26.45
C GLN A 127 5.36 9.58 -27.76
N THR A 128 5.18 8.29 -28.07
CA THR A 128 5.84 7.64 -29.22
C THR A 128 4.87 7.19 -30.30
N ASN A 129 5.36 7.09 -31.55
CA ASN A 129 4.55 6.62 -32.68
C ASN A 129 4.27 5.10 -32.60
N THR A 130 3.31 4.62 -33.42
CA THR A 130 2.78 3.25 -33.36
C THR A 130 3.84 2.15 -33.42
N THR A 131 4.89 2.32 -34.24
CA THR A 131 5.98 1.33 -34.36
C THR A 131 6.78 1.20 -33.07
N HIS A 132 6.94 2.30 -32.32
CA HIS A 132 7.72 2.35 -31.09
C HIS A 132 6.92 1.95 -29.84
N LYS A 133 5.58 2.02 -29.89
CA LYS A 133 4.73 1.46 -28.84
C LYS A 133 5.00 -0.03 -28.63
N ASN A 134 5.14 -0.80 -29.72
CA ASN A 134 5.44 -2.23 -29.65
C ASN A 134 6.80 -2.52 -28.99
N LEU A 135 7.80 -1.67 -29.23
CA LEU A 135 9.11 -1.79 -28.61
C LEU A 135 9.01 -1.54 -27.09
N CYS A 136 8.29 -0.48 -26.68
CA CYS A 136 8.06 -0.17 -25.28
C CYS A 136 7.30 -1.29 -24.54
N TYR A 137 6.29 -1.89 -25.17
CA TYR A 137 5.60 -3.07 -24.63
C TYR A 137 6.54 -4.27 -24.46
N GLY A 138 7.47 -4.47 -25.40
CA GLY A 138 8.53 -5.47 -25.27
C GLY A 138 9.40 -5.25 -24.03
N TYR A 139 9.75 -4.00 -23.72
CA TYR A 139 10.51 -3.67 -22.52
C TYR A 139 9.70 -3.81 -21.22
N ILE A 140 8.40 -3.48 -21.24
CA ILE A 140 7.50 -3.75 -20.10
C ILE A 140 7.51 -5.25 -19.78
N ASN A 141 7.42 -6.10 -20.81
CA ASN A 141 7.45 -7.55 -20.63
C ASN A 141 8.80 -8.02 -20.08
N GLN A 142 9.93 -7.46 -20.51
CA GLN A 142 11.24 -7.81 -19.94
C GLN A 142 11.36 -7.46 -18.45
N ILE A 143 10.83 -6.29 -18.03
CA ILE A 143 10.81 -5.92 -16.61
C ILE A 143 9.85 -6.83 -15.83
N LEU A 144 8.71 -7.19 -16.41
CA LEU A 144 7.78 -8.15 -15.81
C LEU A 144 8.41 -9.54 -15.64
N ASP A 145 9.14 -10.02 -16.64
CA ASP A 145 9.85 -11.30 -16.59
C ASP A 145 10.92 -11.29 -15.49
N LEU A 146 11.67 -10.19 -15.34
CA LEU A 146 12.64 -10.03 -14.24
C LEU A 146 11.94 -10.05 -12.87
N TYR A 147 10.82 -9.34 -12.74
CA TYR A 147 10.02 -9.34 -11.52
C TYR A 147 9.53 -10.75 -11.17
N GLN A 148 8.96 -11.47 -12.14
CA GLN A 148 8.48 -12.85 -11.98
C GLN A 148 9.60 -13.84 -11.68
N ALA A 149 10.80 -13.63 -12.25
CA ALA A 149 11.99 -14.41 -11.94
C ALA A 149 12.58 -14.10 -10.56
N GLY A 150 12.02 -13.13 -9.82
CA GLY A 150 12.46 -12.77 -8.49
C GLY A 150 13.72 -11.91 -8.46
N ALA A 151 14.03 -11.20 -9.56
CA ALA A 151 15.15 -10.26 -9.62
C ALA A 151 15.12 -9.24 -8.47
N SER A 152 16.29 -8.73 -8.10
CA SER A 152 16.44 -7.66 -7.13
C SER A 152 15.90 -6.33 -7.67
N VAL A 153 15.61 -5.38 -6.77
CA VAL A 153 15.20 -4.02 -7.15
C VAL A 153 16.28 -3.35 -8.03
N GLU A 154 17.55 -3.53 -7.67
CA GLU A 154 18.68 -2.94 -8.40
C GLU A 154 18.80 -3.49 -9.83
N GLU A 155 18.60 -4.80 -10.04
CA GLU A 155 18.59 -5.40 -11.38
C GLU A 155 17.45 -4.85 -12.25
N MET A 156 16.25 -4.68 -11.68
CA MET A 156 15.11 -4.10 -12.40
C MET A 156 15.34 -2.62 -12.74
N GLU A 157 15.91 -1.83 -11.83
CA GLU A 157 16.26 -0.43 -12.07
C GLU A 157 17.36 -0.29 -13.13
N LEU A 158 18.40 -1.12 -13.08
CA LEU A 158 19.45 -1.14 -14.09
C LEU A 158 18.89 -1.48 -15.47
N LYS A 159 17.96 -2.44 -15.54
CA LYS A 159 17.27 -2.77 -16.80
C LYS A 159 16.47 -1.59 -17.32
N LEU A 160 15.72 -0.89 -16.47
CA LEU A 160 14.99 0.30 -16.86
C LEU A 160 15.94 1.39 -17.40
N ILE A 161 17.11 1.60 -16.77
CA ILE A 161 18.11 2.57 -17.23
C ILE A 161 18.67 2.18 -18.61
N GLU A 162 18.96 0.88 -18.82
CA GLU A 162 19.40 0.35 -20.11
C GLU A 162 18.36 0.62 -21.20
N VAL A 163 17.09 0.29 -20.92
CA VAL A 163 15.96 0.55 -21.82
C VAL A 163 15.85 2.04 -22.18
N LYS A 164 15.94 2.92 -21.18
CA LYS A 164 15.92 4.38 -21.43
C LYS A 164 17.07 4.82 -22.32
N LYS A 165 18.27 4.27 -22.15
CA LYS A 165 19.42 4.58 -23.00
C LYS A 165 19.22 4.09 -24.42
N GLU A 166 18.72 2.88 -24.62
CA GLU A 166 18.39 2.35 -25.94
C GLU A 166 17.38 3.24 -26.65
N MET A 167 16.30 3.62 -25.95
CA MET A 167 15.29 4.54 -26.46
C MET A 167 15.82 5.95 -26.75
N LEU A 168 16.74 6.48 -25.95
CA LEU A 168 17.34 7.79 -26.23
C LEU A 168 18.36 7.75 -27.38
N SER A 169 18.98 6.59 -27.62
CA SER A 169 19.99 6.41 -28.68
C SER A 169 19.40 6.33 -30.08
N ASP A 170 18.11 5.99 -30.21
CA ASP A 170 17.40 6.02 -31.49
C ASP A 170 16.94 7.46 -31.81
N VAL A 171 17.89 8.33 -32.21
CA VAL A 171 17.73 9.78 -32.46
C VAL A 171 16.64 10.15 -33.49
N ARG A 172 15.95 9.18 -34.11
CA ARG A 172 14.76 9.40 -34.96
C ARG A 172 13.44 9.49 -34.18
N LEU A 173 13.49 9.36 -32.85
CA LEU A 173 12.32 9.13 -31.99
C LEU A 173 11.53 10.37 -31.56
N PHE A 174 12.12 11.56 -31.64
CA PHE A 174 11.39 12.79 -31.37
C PHE A 174 11.03 13.42 -32.70
N PRO A 175 9.73 13.67 -32.99
CA PRO A 175 9.37 14.41 -34.19
C PRO A 175 10.17 15.71 -34.17
N LYS A 176 10.97 15.94 -35.21
CA LYS A 176 11.51 17.26 -35.48
C LYS A 176 10.31 18.20 -35.46
N VAL A 177 10.35 19.19 -34.58
CA VAL A 177 9.38 20.30 -34.58
C VAL A 177 9.64 21.09 -35.86
N GLU A 178 9.16 20.58 -36.99
CA GLU A 178 9.07 21.32 -38.23
C GLU A 178 7.78 22.13 -38.16
N ASN A 179 7.95 23.45 -38.22
CA ASN A 179 6.87 24.43 -38.33
C ASN A 179 5.84 24.00 -39.38
N MET A 180 4.68 23.48 -38.97
CA MET A 180 3.59 23.19 -39.89
C MET A 180 2.73 24.45 -40.04
N GLN A 181 2.84 25.04 -41.23
CA GLN A 181 1.84 25.93 -41.81
C GLN A 181 0.51 25.18 -42.02
N GLU A 182 -0.57 25.94 -41.85
CA GLU A 182 -1.96 25.61 -42.11
C GLU A 182 -2.18 25.05 -43.53
N THR A 183 -2.98 23.98 -43.63
CA THR A 183 -3.94 23.81 -44.74
C THR A 183 -5.08 22.85 -44.35
N SER A 184 -6.27 23.45 -44.22
CA SER A 184 -7.58 23.10 -44.81
C SER A 184 -8.14 21.67 -44.83
N ASN A 185 -9.29 21.52 -44.16
CA ASN A 185 -10.54 20.84 -44.53
C ASN A 185 -10.53 19.48 -45.26
N THR A 186 -11.03 18.44 -44.56
CA THR A 186 -11.86 17.38 -45.14
C THR A 186 -12.91 16.88 -44.15
N GLN A 187 -14.05 16.46 -44.69
CA GLN A 187 -15.38 16.24 -44.08
C GLN A 187 -15.49 15.14 -43.02
N ASP A 188 -16.49 15.33 -42.15
CA ASP A 188 -16.97 14.44 -41.09
C ASP A 188 -17.35 13.03 -41.58
N GLU A 189 -16.67 12.02 -41.03
CA GLU A 189 -17.24 10.68 -40.81
C GLU A 189 -17.37 10.46 -39.29
N THR A 190 -18.60 10.52 -38.79
CA THR A 190 -18.96 10.08 -37.44
C THR A 190 -18.62 8.60 -37.27
N THR A 191 -17.47 8.33 -36.67
CA THR A 191 -17.03 7.00 -36.25
C THR A 191 -17.66 6.69 -34.91
N ASN A 192 -18.59 5.74 -34.88
CA ASN A 192 -19.20 5.24 -33.64
C ASN A 192 -18.14 4.51 -32.81
N ASN A 193 -17.72 5.09 -31.69
CA ASN A 193 -16.73 4.54 -30.75
C ASN A 193 -17.32 3.42 -29.86
N ASN A 194 -17.92 2.40 -30.47
CA ASN A 194 -18.37 1.22 -29.74
C ASN A 194 -17.20 0.25 -29.56
N THR A 195 -16.96 -0.19 -28.32
CA THR A 195 -16.03 -1.29 -28.02
C THR A 195 -16.85 -2.56 -27.82
N TYR A 196 -16.37 -3.70 -28.31
CA TYR A 196 -17.10 -4.97 -28.22
C TYR A 196 -16.38 -5.89 -27.24
N THR A 197 -17.09 -6.51 -26.29
CA THR A 197 -16.50 -7.42 -25.31
C THR A 197 -17.00 -8.84 -25.50
N ALA A 198 -16.09 -9.80 -25.47
CA ALA A 198 -16.40 -11.24 -25.46
C ALA A 198 -15.47 -11.95 -24.47
N TYR A 199 -16.03 -12.70 -23.52
CA TYR A 199 -15.29 -13.54 -22.56
C TYR A 199 -14.08 -12.83 -21.91
N ASN A 200 -14.32 -11.64 -21.33
CA ASN A 200 -13.31 -10.79 -20.66
C ASN A 200 -12.20 -10.22 -21.56
N ARG A 201 -12.41 -10.16 -22.89
CA ARG A 201 -11.56 -9.42 -23.83
C ARG A 201 -12.36 -8.36 -24.57
N SER A 202 -11.72 -7.22 -24.83
CA SER A 202 -12.29 -6.09 -25.57
C SER A 202 -11.69 -6.00 -26.98
N PHE A 203 -12.52 -5.68 -27.95
CA PHE A 203 -12.19 -5.60 -29.38
C PHE A 203 -12.66 -4.26 -29.96
N SER A 204 -11.94 -3.79 -30.98
CA SER A 204 -12.22 -2.49 -31.60
C SER A 204 -13.39 -2.55 -32.59
N SER A 205 -13.77 -3.75 -33.02
CA SER A 205 -14.92 -4.00 -33.90
C SER A 205 -15.63 -5.30 -33.55
N TYR A 206 -16.90 -5.40 -33.95
CA TYR A 206 -17.68 -6.62 -33.80
C TYR A 206 -17.03 -7.79 -34.54
N ASP A 207 -16.49 -7.54 -35.75
CA ASP A 207 -15.84 -8.56 -36.57
C ASP A 207 -14.60 -9.16 -35.88
N GLU A 208 -13.84 -8.35 -35.14
CA GLU A 208 -12.72 -8.84 -34.33
C GLU A 208 -13.19 -9.73 -33.17
N ALA A 209 -14.23 -9.31 -32.44
CA ALA A 209 -14.81 -10.10 -31.35
C ALA A 209 -15.41 -11.42 -31.87
N TYR A 210 -16.09 -11.37 -33.00
CA TYR A 210 -16.71 -12.51 -33.65
C TYR A 210 -15.67 -13.54 -34.10
N ASN A 211 -14.61 -13.09 -34.78
CA ASN A 211 -13.52 -13.96 -35.19
C ASN A 211 -12.81 -14.61 -34.00
N TYR A 212 -12.66 -13.87 -32.89
CA TYR A 212 -12.12 -14.43 -31.65
C TYR A 212 -13.00 -15.55 -31.08
N CYS A 213 -14.32 -15.37 -31.07
CA CYS A 213 -15.26 -16.40 -30.63
C CYS A 213 -15.16 -17.67 -31.48
N ILE A 214 -15.13 -17.52 -32.82
CA ILE A 214 -14.98 -18.66 -33.74
C ILE A 214 -13.65 -19.39 -33.55
N GLN A 215 -12.54 -18.66 -33.40
CA GLN A 215 -11.21 -19.25 -33.22
C GLN A 215 -11.04 -19.95 -31.86
N SER A 216 -11.79 -19.51 -30.85
CA SER A 216 -11.68 -20.00 -29.48
C SER A 216 -12.78 -21.00 -29.10
N ASP A 217 -13.61 -21.43 -30.07
CA ASP A 217 -14.77 -22.32 -29.86
C ASP A 217 -15.77 -21.76 -28.81
N PHE A 218 -15.97 -20.44 -28.84
CA PHE A 218 -16.92 -19.73 -28.00
C PHE A 218 -18.16 -19.31 -28.79
N ASP A 219 -19.29 -19.22 -28.09
CA ASP A 219 -20.56 -18.80 -28.68
C ASP A 219 -20.57 -17.28 -28.94
N PRO A 220 -20.73 -16.83 -30.21
CA PRO A 220 -20.77 -15.41 -30.54
C PRO A 220 -21.97 -14.65 -29.95
N GLU A 221 -23.00 -15.33 -29.44
CA GLU A 221 -24.13 -14.67 -28.77
C GLU A 221 -23.71 -13.88 -27.50
N TYR A 222 -22.53 -14.17 -26.95
CA TYR A 222 -21.99 -13.48 -25.77
C TYR A 222 -21.13 -12.25 -26.11
N ILE A 223 -21.18 -11.75 -27.35
CA ILE A 223 -20.54 -10.49 -27.72
C ILE A 223 -21.45 -9.34 -27.29
N GLU A 224 -20.98 -8.55 -26.33
CA GLU A 224 -21.69 -7.37 -25.85
C GLU A 224 -21.07 -6.10 -26.44
N ALA A 225 -21.90 -5.23 -27.01
CA ALA A 225 -21.46 -3.89 -27.39
C ALA A 225 -21.43 -3.01 -26.14
N VAL A 226 -20.23 -2.69 -25.66
CA VAL A 226 -20.02 -1.76 -24.56
C VAL A 226 -19.79 -0.39 -25.17
N SER A 227 -20.84 0.43 -25.16
CA SER A 227 -20.68 1.87 -25.37
C SER A 227 -19.72 2.39 -24.31
N ALA A 228 -18.65 3.09 -24.73
CA ALA A 228 -17.63 3.62 -23.82
C ALA A 228 -18.30 4.32 -22.62
N PRO A 229 -17.85 4.08 -21.37
CA PRO A 229 -18.48 4.67 -20.20
C PRO A 229 -18.54 6.18 -20.39
N ALA A 230 -19.76 6.72 -20.30
CA ALA A 230 -20.04 8.13 -20.53
C ALA A 230 -19.21 9.06 -19.62
N SER A 231 -18.56 8.57 -18.57
CA SER A 231 -17.84 9.38 -17.59
C SER A 231 -16.57 10.07 -18.11
N GLN A 232 -15.83 9.52 -19.09
CA GLN A 232 -14.68 10.24 -19.67
C GLN A 232 -15.08 11.13 -20.85
N ASN A 233 -16.14 10.77 -21.58
CA ASN A 233 -16.62 11.55 -22.71
C ASN A 233 -17.59 12.67 -22.29
N ALA A 234 -18.38 12.53 -21.22
CA ALA A 234 -19.27 13.58 -20.72
C ALA A 234 -18.47 14.74 -20.11
N LEU A 235 -17.43 14.46 -19.31
CA LEU A 235 -16.48 15.49 -18.85
C LEU A 235 -15.80 16.19 -20.03
N ARG A 236 -15.47 15.46 -21.10
CA ARG A 236 -14.80 16.03 -22.28
C ARG A 236 -15.76 16.82 -23.19
N LEU A 237 -17.03 16.39 -23.33
CA LEU A 237 -18.04 17.07 -24.15
C LEU A 237 -18.61 18.30 -23.45
N ASP A 238 -18.93 18.20 -22.16
CA ASP A 238 -19.47 19.35 -21.41
C ASP A 238 -18.43 20.45 -21.26
N LEU A 239 -17.13 20.12 -21.12
CA LEU A 239 -16.05 21.12 -21.11
C LEU A 239 -15.70 21.69 -22.51
N GLN A 240 -15.92 20.95 -23.60
CA GLN A 240 -15.72 21.45 -24.97
C GLN A 240 -16.86 22.38 -25.42
N LEU A 241 -18.08 22.19 -24.92
CA LEU A 241 -19.25 23.00 -25.29
C LEU A 241 -19.23 24.43 -24.71
N PHE A 242 -18.46 24.70 -23.65
CA PHE A 242 -18.29 26.05 -23.08
C PHE A 242 -17.03 26.79 -23.55
N ALA A 243 -16.14 26.13 -24.30
CA ALA A 243 -15.00 26.77 -24.94
C ALA A 243 -15.39 27.37 -26.30
N SER A 244 -16.10 28.50 -26.27
CA SER A 244 -16.18 29.40 -27.44
C SER A 244 -15.27 30.60 -27.22
N PRO A 245 -14.80 31.23 -28.31
CA PRO A 245 -13.42 31.12 -28.80
C PRO A 245 -12.41 31.71 -27.80
N ILE A 246 -11.98 30.93 -26.82
CA ILE A 246 -10.80 31.24 -26.03
C ILE A 246 -9.90 30.02 -26.09
N ASP A 247 -8.98 30.08 -27.06
CA ASP A 247 -7.74 29.31 -27.11
C ASP A 247 -7.87 27.78 -27.05
N ASN A 248 -7.81 27.13 -28.22
CA ASN A 248 -7.85 25.67 -28.46
C ASN A 248 -6.67 24.86 -27.86
N ASN A 249 -6.05 25.34 -26.78
CA ASN A 249 -4.77 24.86 -26.27
C ASN A 249 -4.80 24.59 -24.76
N VAL A 250 -5.86 24.00 -24.23
CA VAL A 250 -5.89 23.54 -22.83
C VAL A 250 -5.66 22.04 -22.78
N SER A 251 -4.58 21.61 -22.12
CA SER A 251 -4.28 20.21 -21.86
C SER A 251 -4.32 19.91 -20.36
N ILE A 252 -4.77 18.70 -20.03
CA ILE A 252 -4.78 18.17 -18.66
C ILE A 252 -3.64 17.14 -18.57
N THR A 253 -2.74 17.30 -17.61
CA THR A 253 -1.70 16.29 -17.30
C THR A 253 -1.66 16.06 -15.81
N ASN A 254 -1.84 14.82 -15.37
CA ASN A 254 -1.89 14.42 -13.95
C ASN A 254 -2.88 15.22 -13.08
N GLY A 255 -4.03 15.64 -13.64
CA GLY A 255 -5.04 16.42 -12.93
C GLY A 255 -4.69 17.90 -12.71
N ILE A 256 -3.57 18.37 -13.28
CA ILE A 256 -3.18 19.78 -13.24
C ILE A 256 -3.51 20.40 -14.60
N TRP A 257 -4.26 21.51 -14.58
CA TRP A 257 -4.60 22.29 -15.77
C TRP A 257 -3.39 23.13 -16.18
N ILE A 258 -2.82 22.85 -17.35
CA ILE A 258 -1.63 23.56 -17.85
C ILE A 258 -2.06 24.68 -18.80
N LYS A 259 -2.94 25.59 -18.35
CA LYS A 259 -3.07 26.94 -18.93
C LYS A 259 -3.86 27.88 -18.00
N GLY A 260 -3.17 28.87 -17.43
CA GLY A 260 -3.70 29.84 -16.47
C GLY A 260 -3.45 29.44 -15.00
N ASN A 261 -3.27 30.44 -14.12
CA ASN A 261 -3.10 30.23 -12.67
C ASN A 261 -4.43 29.85 -12.03
N TYR A 262 -4.90 28.63 -12.28
CA TYR A 262 -6.09 28.07 -11.64
C TYR A 262 -5.69 27.10 -10.54
N THR A 263 -6.44 27.10 -9.44
CA THR A 263 -6.27 26.13 -8.35
C THR A 263 -7.55 25.34 -8.19
N VAL A 264 -7.46 24.01 -8.14
CA VAL A 264 -8.62 23.16 -7.86
C VAL A 264 -8.52 22.66 -6.43
N LYS A 265 -9.60 22.83 -5.67
CA LYS A 265 -9.75 22.22 -4.34
C LYS A 265 -10.79 21.13 -4.41
N TYR A 266 -10.51 20.01 -3.76
CA TYR A 266 -11.43 18.90 -3.65
C TYR A 266 -11.86 18.76 -2.19
N ILE A 267 -13.13 18.46 -1.96
CA ILE A 267 -13.62 18.17 -0.62
C ILE A 267 -14.50 16.92 -0.69
N VAL A 268 -14.26 16.02 0.26
CA VAL A 268 -15.11 14.86 0.49
C VAL A 268 -16.11 15.21 1.58
N GLU A 269 -17.40 15.03 1.30
CA GLU A 269 -18.48 15.18 2.26
C GLU A 269 -19.12 13.82 2.53
N HIS A 270 -19.54 13.59 3.78
CA HIS A 270 -20.24 12.37 4.16
C HIS A 270 -21.15 12.59 5.37
N THR A 271 -22.08 11.67 5.59
CA THR A 271 -22.74 11.46 6.89
C THR A 271 -22.19 10.18 7.52
N LYS A 272 -21.86 10.22 8.82
CA LYS A 272 -21.12 9.12 9.47
C LYS A 272 -21.87 7.78 9.41
N HIS A 273 -23.01 7.68 10.07
CA HIS A 273 -23.87 6.48 10.01
C HIS A 273 -25.35 6.85 9.81
N ASP A 274 -25.63 8.13 9.62
CA ASP A 274 -26.98 8.60 9.35
C ASP A 274 -27.32 8.31 7.90
N LYS A 275 -28.41 7.58 7.67
CA LYS A 275 -28.88 7.29 6.31
C LYS A 275 -29.36 8.55 5.60
N ASP A 276 -29.88 9.50 6.37
CA ASP A 276 -30.46 10.73 5.86
C ASP A 276 -29.60 11.95 6.25
N ILE A 277 -29.62 12.95 5.38
CA ILE A 277 -29.04 14.27 5.64
C ILE A 277 -30.06 15.08 6.44
N ASN A 278 -29.64 15.65 7.58
CA ASN A 278 -30.52 16.51 8.36
C ASN A 278 -30.92 17.76 7.57
N ILE A 279 -32.11 18.30 7.82
CA ILE A 279 -32.63 19.50 7.14
C ILE A 279 -31.68 20.71 7.31
N ASN A 280 -30.97 20.79 8.44
CA ASN A 280 -29.99 21.82 8.73
C ASN A 280 -28.57 21.50 8.24
N TYR A 281 -28.34 20.31 7.68
CA TYR A 281 -27.03 19.82 7.21
C TYR A 281 -25.95 19.70 8.31
N ASP A 282 -26.32 19.79 9.59
CA ASP A 282 -25.38 19.78 10.72
C ASP A 282 -24.64 18.44 10.89
N ASN A 283 -25.16 17.36 10.29
CA ASN A 283 -24.54 16.04 10.32
C ASN A 283 -23.63 15.76 9.12
N ILE A 284 -23.48 16.72 8.19
CA ILE A 284 -22.50 16.63 7.10
C ILE A 284 -21.11 16.99 7.65
N ILE A 285 -20.17 16.08 7.44
CA ILE A 285 -18.76 16.30 7.75
C ILE A 285 -18.00 16.47 6.46
N LYS A 286 -17.13 17.49 6.40
CA LYS A 286 -16.37 17.89 5.21
C LYS A 286 -14.88 17.76 5.44
N PHE A 287 -14.14 17.23 4.45
CA PHE A 287 -12.69 17.08 4.49
C PHE A 287 -12.02 17.58 3.21
N GLU A 288 -11.16 18.60 3.32
CA GLU A 288 -10.40 19.16 2.19
C GLU A 288 -9.22 18.26 1.79
N CYS A 289 -9.10 18.00 0.49
CA CYS A 289 -8.12 17.14 -0.13
C CYS A 289 -7.23 17.94 -1.09
N LYS A 290 -5.95 17.57 -1.14
CA LYS A 290 -4.93 18.26 -1.95
C LYS A 290 -5.09 18.01 -3.45
N ASN A 291 -5.63 16.85 -3.81
CA ASN A 291 -5.83 16.43 -5.19
C ASN A 291 -6.97 15.41 -5.28
N LEU A 292 -7.39 15.11 -6.50
CA LEU A 292 -8.48 14.18 -6.80
C LEU A 292 -8.19 12.77 -6.30
N GLN A 293 -6.94 12.31 -6.40
CA GLN A 293 -6.55 10.97 -5.92
C GLN A 293 -6.79 10.82 -4.42
N GLN A 294 -6.35 11.79 -3.62
CA GLN A 294 -6.58 11.79 -2.18
C GLN A 294 -8.09 11.83 -1.86
N ALA A 295 -8.88 12.57 -2.63
CA ALA A 295 -10.33 12.60 -2.45
C ALA A 295 -10.97 11.23 -2.71
N HIS A 296 -10.55 10.51 -3.76
CA HIS A 296 -11.02 9.14 -4.04
C HIS A 296 -10.60 8.14 -2.96
N GLU A 297 -9.33 8.15 -2.53
CA GLU A 297 -8.84 7.29 -1.47
C GLU A 297 -9.63 7.49 -0.17
N LEU A 298 -9.91 8.74 0.18
CA LEU A 298 -10.67 9.10 1.36
C LEU A 298 -12.16 8.70 1.25
N ALA A 299 -12.78 8.91 0.09
CA ALA A 299 -14.16 8.49 -0.16
C ALA A 299 -14.32 6.96 -0.09
N ASN A 300 -13.37 6.20 -0.66
CA ASN A 300 -13.30 4.74 -0.55
C ASN A 300 -13.13 4.28 0.91
N LEU A 301 -12.26 4.96 1.66
CA LEU A 301 -12.07 4.69 3.09
C LEU A 301 -13.38 4.86 3.86
N TYR A 302 -14.09 5.97 3.69
CA TYR A 302 -15.38 6.19 4.35
C TYR A 302 -16.41 5.14 3.94
N LYS A 303 -16.46 4.79 2.65
CA LYS A 303 -17.36 3.75 2.16
C LYS A 303 -17.11 2.40 2.83
N SER A 304 -15.84 2.01 3.00
CA SER A 304 -15.45 0.77 3.68
C SER A 304 -15.78 0.72 5.18
N HIS A 305 -16.04 1.87 5.81
CA HIS A 305 -16.44 1.98 7.21
C HIS A 305 -17.97 2.16 7.37
N ASP A 306 -18.74 1.84 6.32
CA ASP A 306 -20.20 1.98 6.28
C ASP A 306 -20.70 3.42 6.50
N TYR A 307 -19.96 4.40 5.97
CA TYR A 307 -20.42 5.78 5.92
C TYR A 307 -21.42 5.99 4.78
N ASN A 308 -22.33 6.94 4.97
CA ASN A 308 -23.44 7.21 4.05
C ASN A 308 -23.28 8.59 3.38
N ASN A 309 -24.08 8.82 2.33
CA ASN A 309 -24.16 10.11 1.62
C ASN A 309 -22.79 10.69 1.25
N ILE A 310 -21.90 9.83 0.75
CA ILE A 310 -20.53 10.22 0.38
C ILE A 310 -20.55 10.91 -0.98
N SER A 311 -20.09 12.16 -1.02
CA SER A 311 -19.93 12.93 -2.26
C SER A 311 -18.58 13.61 -2.30
N ILE A 312 -18.03 13.79 -3.50
CA ILE A 312 -16.84 14.62 -3.73
C ILE A 312 -17.32 15.86 -4.47
N TYR A 313 -17.09 17.03 -3.88
CA TYR A 313 -17.24 18.29 -4.57
C TYR A 313 -15.88 18.89 -4.90
N TYR A 314 -15.83 19.68 -5.95
CA TYR A 314 -14.64 20.43 -6.31
C TYR A 314 -14.97 21.89 -6.58
N THR A 315 -14.02 22.76 -6.25
CA THR A 315 -14.09 24.19 -6.52
C THR A 315 -12.85 24.61 -7.30
N VAL A 316 -13.05 25.24 -8.44
CA VAL A 316 -11.98 25.83 -9.24
C VAL A 316 -11.87 27.31 -8.90
N TYR A 317 -10.67 27.76 -8.59
CA TYR A 317 -10.35 29.14 -8.24
C TYR A 317 -9.51 29.77 -9.35
N ASN A 318 -9.78 31.05 -9.65
CA ASN A 318 -8.95 31.85 -10.54
C ASN A 318 -7.65 32.33 -9.86
N ALA A 319 -6.83 33.10 -10.58
CA ALA A 319 -5.56 33.64 -10.08
C ALA A 319 -5.71 34.59 -8.88
N ASN A 320 -6.90 35.16 -8.67
CA ASN A 320 -7.24 36.03 -7.54
C ASN A 320 -7.84 35.24 -6.37
N ASN A 321 -7.84 33.91 -6.45
CA ASN A 321 -8.45 33.00 -5.46
C ASN A 321 -9.98 33.21 -5.31
N GLU A 322 -10.66 33.60 -6.38
CA GLU A 322 -12.12 33.66 -6.44
C GLU A 322 -12.67 32.36 -7.05
N PRO A 323 -13.72 31.75 -6.47
CA PRO A 323 -14.32 30.54 -7.02
C PRO A 323 -15.03 30.87 -8.34
N ILE A 324 -14.72 30.11 -9.38
CA ILE A 324 -15.31 30.26 -10.72
C ILE A 324 -16.19 29.08 -11.10
N ILE A 325 -15.94 27.90 -10.53
CA ILE A 325 -16.72 26.68 -10.75
C ILE A 325 -16.86 25.99 -9.40
N GLU A 326 -18.08 25.59 -9.08
CA GLU A 326 -18.43 24.73 -7.94
C GLU A 326 -19.32 23.62 -8.47
N ASP A 327 -18.88 22.38 -8.32
CA ASP A 327 -19.58 21.25 -8.91
C ASP A 327 -19.27 19.94 -8.15
N TYR A 328 -20.09 18.92 -8.41
CA TYR A 328 -20.00 17.61 -7.80
C TYR A 328 -19.51 16.59 -8.82
N ILE A 329 -18.70 15.63 -8.36
CA ILE A 329 -18.35 14.48 -9.18
C ILE A 329 -19.57 13.56 -9.24
N THR A 330 -20.32 13.65 -10.34
CA THR A 330 -21.40 12.71 -10.68
C THR A 330 -20.80 11.38 -11.11
N ASP A 331 -21.46 10.27 -10.77
CA ASP A 331 -21.06 8.91 -11.13
C ASP A 331 -19.71 8.44 -10.60
N MET A 332 -19.48 8.61 -9.29
CA MET A 332 -18.42 7.87 -8.60
C MET A 332 -18.73 6.37 -8.62
N SER A 333 -18.16 5.67 -9.61
CA SER A 333 -17.98 4.23 -9.51
C SER A 333 -16.88 3.98 -8.49
N PHE A 334 -17.25 3.62 -7.27
CA PHE A 334 -16.32 3.13 -6.25
C PHE A 334 -15.78 1.76 -6.68
N ILE A 335 -14.81 1.76 -7.58
CA ILE A 335 -14.11 0.54 -8.00
C ILE A 335 -13.02 0.29 -6.96
N MET A 336 -13.40 -0.33 -5.85
CA MET A 336 -12.41 -0.98 -5.00
C MET A 336 -11.81 -2.14 -5.78
N SER A 337 -10.49 -2.11 -5.94
CA SER A 337 -9.78 -3.24 -6.53
C SER A 337 -9.97 -4.49 -5.67
N GLU A 338 -9.89 -5.68 -6.27
CA GLU A 338 -10.12 -6.93 -5.55
C GLU A 338 -9.05 -7.18 -4.48
N SER A 339 -7.84 -6.65 -4.67
CA SER A 339 -6.78 -6.62 -3.65
C SER A 339 -7.16 -5.74 -2.45
N GLU A 340 -7.76 -4.57 -2.67
CA GLU A 340 -8.22 -3.69 -1.59
C GLU A 340 -9.40 -4.29 -0.82
N LYS A 341 -10.34 -4.95 -1.51
CA LYS A 341 -11.41 -5.70 -0.84
C LYS A 341 -10.86 -6.79 0.07
N ARG A 342 -9.87 -7.55 -0.40
CA ARG A 342 -9.19 -8.58 0.41
C ARG A 342 -8.49 -7.96 1.61
N ARG A 343 -7.77 -6.85 1.43
CA ARG A 343 -7.09 -6.15 2.52
C ARG A 343 -8.08 -5.63 3.57
N ILE A 344 -9.19 -5.04 3.16
CA ILE A 344 -10.23 -4.56 4.07
C ILE A 344 -10.90 -5.72 4.82
N SER A 345 -11.16 -6.84 4.13
CA SER A 345 -11.68 -8.05 4.77
C SER A 345 -10.72 -8.59 5.83
N GLN A 346 -9.40 -8.55 5.56
CA GLN A 346 -8.38 -8.98 6.52
C GLN A 346 -8.36 -8.06 7.75
N ILE A 347 -8.33 -6.73 7.54
CA ILE A 347 -8.35 -5.74 8.64
C ILE A 347 -9.60 -5.93 9.51
N LYS A 348 -10.75 -6.21 8.90
CA LYS A 348 -11.99 -6.46 9.64
C LYS A 348 -11.88 -7.71 10.52
N GLN A 349 -11.34 -8.81 9.99
CA GLN A 349 -11.11 -10.04 10.75
C GLN A 349 -10.12 -9.82 11.91
N ASP A 350 -9.02 -9.11 11.64
CA ASP A 350 -8.00 -8.81 12.65
C ASP A 350 -8.60 -7.95 13.79
N ASN A 351 -9.40 -6.94 13.45
CA ASN A 351 -10.10 -6.11 14.43
C ASN A 351 -11.12 -6.91 15.25
N GLU A 352 -11.89 -7.80 14.63
CA GLU A 352 -12.82 -8.69 15.34
C GLU A 352 -12.08 -9.63 16.31
N GLN A 353 -10.89 -10.11 15.92
CA GLN A 353 -10.06 -10.94 16.78
C GLN A 353 -9.48 -10.16 17.96
N LEU A 354 -8.98 -8.95 17.73
CA LEU A 354 -8.48 -8.05 18.79
C LEU A 354 -9.58 -7.67 19.78
N ILE A 355 -10.80 -7.41 19.31
CA ILE A 355 -11.95 -7.15 20.20
C ILE A 355 -12.23 -8.36 21.09
N LYS A 356 -12.24 -9.58 20.53
CA LYS A 356 -12.44 -10.81 21.31
C LYS A 356 -11.33 -11.04 22.33
N GLU A 357 -10.08 -10.79 21.97
CA GLU A 357 -8.94 -10.91 22.89
C GLU A 357 -9.04 -9.89 24.02
N LEU A 358 -9.41 -8.65 23.71
CA LEU A 358 -9.62 -7.60 24.70
C LEU A 358 -10.78 -7.93 25.66
N GLU A 359 -11.88 -8.49 25.16
CA GLU A 359 -12.97 -9.00 26.00
C GLU A 359 -12.52 -10.17 26.89
N LEU A 360 -11.74 -11.10 26.35
CA LEU A 360 -11.17 -12.21 27.11
C LEU A 360 -10.30 -11.69 28.26
N HIS A 361 -9.40 -10.73 27.99
CA HIS A 361 -8.57 -10.10 29.00
C HIS A 361 -9.39 -9.38 30.07
N LYS A 362 -10.41 -8.60 29.68
CA LYS A 362 -11.33 -7.97 30.64
C LYS A 362 -12.02 -9.00 31.52
N SER A 363 -12.49 -10.11 30.94
CA SER A 363 -13.14 -11.19 31.67
C SER A 363 -12.19 -11.88 32.65
N PHE A 364 -10.93 -12.07 32.26
CA PHE A 364 -9.88 -12.64 33.09
C PHE A 364 -9.56 -11.75 34.29
N VAL A 365 -9.33 -10.45 34.04
CA VAL A 365 -9.07 -9.46 35.10
C VAL A 365 -10.22 -9.42 36.11
N ALA A 366 -11.46 -9.42 35.61
CA ALA A 366 -12.65 -9.45 36.46
C ALA A 366 -12.76 -10.75 37.27
N HIS A 367 -12.56 -11.91 36.63
CA HIS A 367 -12.70 -13.22 37.26
C HIS A 367 -11.70 -13.41 38.41
N TYR A 368 -10.44 -13.05 38.20
CA TYR A 368 -9.39 -13.22 39.20
C TYR A 368 -9.28 -12.07 40.20
N LYS A 369 -10.17 -11.05 40.10
CA LYS A 369 -10.10 -9.81 40.88
C LYS A 369 -8.69 -9.21 40.84
N SER A 370 -8.02 -9.32 39.69
CA SER A 370 -6.60 -9.00 39.53
C SER A 370 -6.32 -7.53 39.84
N GLU A 371 -7.31 -6.66 39.61
CA GLU A 371 -7.28 -5.25 40.04
C GLU A 371 -7.11 -5.11 41.56
N LYS A 372 -7.90 -5.84 42.37
CA LYS A 372 -7.77 -5.81 43.83
C LYS A 372 -6.42 -6.33 44.32
N VAL A 373 -5.88 -7.35 43.67
CA VAL A 373 -4.57 -7.92 44.03
C VAL A 373 -3.45 -6.93 43.69
N PHE A 374 -3.58 -6.22 42.57
CA PHE A 374 -2.63 -5.19 42.16
C PHE A 374 -2.70 -3.93 43.05
N ASP A 375 -3.91 -3.51 43.45
CA ASP A 375 -4.10 -2.40 44.38
C ASP A 375 -3.56 -2.73 45.77
N GLN A 376 -3.80 -3.94 46.28
CA GLN A 376 -3.20 -4.42 47.53
C GLN A 376 -1.67 -4.46 47.45
N PHE A 377 -1.11 -4.82 46.29
CA PHE A 377 0.34 -4.79 46.07
C PHE A 377 0.89 -3.36 46.13
N LYS A 378 0.21 -2.38 45.52
CA LYS A 378 0.59 -0.96 45.61
C LYS A 378 0.53 -0.43 47.04
N GLU A 379 -0.54 -0.72 47.78
CA GLU A 379 -0.66 -0.31 49.20
C GLU A 379 0.46 -0.92 50.06
N ASN A 380 0.83 -2.18 49.81
CA ASN A 380 1.90 -2.85 50.54
C ASN A 380 3.31 -2.32 50.22
N ILE A 381 3.50 -1.69 49.06
CA ILE A 381 4.75 -0.99 48.71
C ILE A 381 4.81 0.35 49.46
N ASN A 382 3.73 1.12 49.44
CA ASN A 382 3.69 2.45 50.05
C ASN A 382 3.72 2.41 51.59
N ASN A 383 3.25 1.33 52.22
CA ASN A 383 3.29 1.14 53.68
C ASN A 383 4.63 0.56 54.20
N LYS A 384 5.60 0.34 53.31
CA LYS A 384 6.95 -0.17 53.67
C LYS A 384 8.05 0.90 53.60
N GLU A 385 7.70 2.13 53.25
CA GLU A 385 8.50 3.33 53.55
C GLU A 385 8.10 3.87 54.93
#